data_AF-A0A7V4N9G2-F1
#
_entry.id   AF-A0A7V4N9G2-F1
#
_cell.length_a   1.000
_cell.length_b   1.000
_cell.length_c   1.000
_cell.angle_alpha   90.00
_cell.angle_beta   90.00
_cell.angle_gamma   90.00
#
_symmetry.space_group_name_H-M   'P 1'
#
loop_
_entity.id
_entity.type
_entity.pdbx_description
1 polymer ?
#
loop_
_entity_poly.entity_id
_entity_poly.type
_entity_poly.pdbx_seq_one_letter_code
_entity_poly.pdbx_strand_id
1 'polypeptide(L)'
;MEDLKLETVGFPQLVEVLGEDVTKRLGEEFFGLGGEGLLWFCLFKGKDPKVLLAYEEGRSTIRKVLFLDGVDYGLLEFLLDRLLERESLVGAEVPLEDRELMRMLVSYGFRPFYELKRGDSPYLRLEMSAAVYFHKLPRLKPQVSPSKEKVVVKRVLGDSIPHIRRALEEVFSALGGLEKFLKPGQRVVLKPNVVAEHGMRQGAYVGGVVTDKRLIRALIELLLPLAGEVIVAEGSSINRSATTKMFEVYGFQELEEIDPKVKLCDLNVQETLEKPVPRAKRMSSRKVPRVLEEADLVISLPVMKTHFAAVVSLGVKNLQGCMPPLEKYMTHFFGLWQNLVNIHHLVRPRLTILDALVGQEGFGPVYGDPKPMGLIIAGENPVAVDSVAMRIMGLDPKDSPAVHLAYLQGLGPMDLEDIEVLGTPIEEVRSPFRLAEIDLSSGKCLQVHHQGACPGCRGYLHFVLYKLRRPDPKDPKALLIDRPFDPPVRVFIGPYAGNGLEPSPRDLFIGFCQAHNAHKGHFVPGCPPHAEAMMRAVFQFFPDVPRPTYADKTEEEKLERMLMEVLSGWKLPGDMPLAL
;
A
#
# COMPACT_ATOMS: atom_id res chain seq x y z
N MET A 1 5.40 -1.12 35.64
CA MET A 1 4.48 -0.57 34.62
C MET A 1 3.01 -0.84 34.94
N GLU A 2 2.68 -1.66 35.95
CA GLU A 2 1.29 -2.07 36.23
C GLU A 2 0.35 -0.93 36.66
N ASP A 3 0.89 0.21 37.12
CA ASP A 3 0.11 1.40 37.50
C ASP A 3 0.05 2.50 36.42
N LEU A 4 0.52 2.22 35.20
CA LEU A 4 0.53 3.20 34.11
C LEU A 4 -0.80 3.21 33.34
N LYS A 5 -1.40 4.39 33.16
CA LYS A 5 -2.66 4.58 32.43
C LYS A 5 -2.58 5.74 31.44
N LEU A 6 -3.00 5.49 30.20
CA LEU A 6 -3.09 6.52 29.16
C LEU A 6 -4.53 7.03 29.05
N GLU A 7 -4.73 8.31 29.34
CA GLU A 7 -6.03 8.97 29.28
C GLU A 7 -6.02 10.08 28.24
N THR A 8 -7.16 10.30 27.58
CA THR A 8 -7.36 11.49 26.74
C THR A 8 -7.79 12.62 27.67
N VAL A 9 -7.06 13.73 27.67
CA VAL A 9 -7.32 14.89 28.54
C VAL A 9 -7.83 16.08 27.74
N GLY A 10 -8.88 16.72 28.24
CA GLY A 10 -9.41 17.97 27.69
C GLY A 10 -8.59 19.18 28.14
N PHE A 11 -8.84 20.34 27.52
CA PHE A 11 -8.13 21.58 27.85
C PHE A 11 -8.18 21.97 29.34
N PRO A 12 -9.33 21.86 30.05
CA PRO A 12 -9.37 22.16 31.50
C PRO A 12 -8.48 21.24 32.33
N GLN A 13 -8.44 19.95 32.00
CA GLN A 13 -7.57 18.98 32.66
C GLN A 13 -6.09 19.23 32.34
N LEU A 14 -5.79 19.75 31.15
CA LEU A 14 -4.44 20.16 30.78
C LEU A 14 -3.94 21.31 31.68
N VAL A 15 -4.81 22.29 31.99
CA VAL A 15 -4.52 23.39 32.93
C VAL A 15 -4.21 22.85 34.32
N GLU A 16 -4.97 21.87 34.80
CA GLU A 16 -4.72 21.23 36.10
C GLU A 16 -3.36 20.50 36.13
N VAL A 17 -2.97 19.87 35.02
CA VAL A 17 -1.72 19.09 34.92
C VAL A 17 -0.48 19.98 34.76
N LEU A 18 -0.56 21.02 33.93
CA LEU A 18 0.60 21.84 33.52
C LEU A 18 0.67 23.19 34.22
N GLY A 19 -0.42 23.63 34.86
CA GLY A 19 -0.61 25.01 35.30
C GLY A 19 -1.05 25.94 34.16
N GLU A 20 -1.63 27.07 34.53
CA GLU A 20 -2.25 28.03 33.62
C GLU A 20 -1.24 28.66 32.65
N ASP A 21 -0.06 29.06 33.13
CA ASP A 21 0.96 29.73 32.30
C ASP A 21 1.59 28.80 31.24
N VAL A 22 1.80 27.53 31.56
CA VAL A 22 2.35 26.55 30.60
C VAL A 22 1.26 26.18 29.59
N THR A 23 0.03 25.96 30.06
CA THR A 23 -1.10 25.66 29.20
C THR A 23 -1.43 26.81 28.27
N LYS A 24 -1.33 28.06 28.73
CA LYS A 24 -1.53 29.24 27.90
C LYS A 24 -0.44 29.38 26.84
N ARG A 25 0.83 29.11 27.17
CA ARG A 25 1.93 29.09 26.18
C ARG A 25 1.76 28.00 25.13
N LEU A 26 1.37 26.79 25.54
CA LEU A 26 1.00 25.72 24.59
C LEU A 26 -0.25 26.10 23.80
N GLY A 27 -1.18 26.78 24.46
CA GLY A 27 -2.31 27.52 23.92
C GLY A 27 -1.90 28.38 22.73
N GLU A 28 -0.95 29.28 22.94
CA GLU A 28 -0.46 30.19 21.92
C GLU A 28 0.34 29.47 20.82
N GLU A 29 1.19 28.48 21.18
CA GLU A 29 1.99 27.67 20.25
C GLU A 29 1.12 26.84 19.29
N PHE A 30 0.04 26.25 19.79
CA PHE A 30 -0.78 25.27 19.04
C PHE A 30 -2.17 25.77 18.65
N PHE A 31 -2.78 26.67 19.42
CA PHE A 31 -4.14 27.18 19.20
C PHE A 31 -4.18 28.56 18.55
N GLY A 32 -3.08 29.30 18.52
CA GLY A 32 -2.93 30.58 17.78
C GLY A 32 -2.87 30.46 16.25
N LEU A 33 -2.86 29.24 15.71
CA LEU A 33 -2.84 28.91 14.28
C LEU A 33 -4.05 28.04 13.87
N GLY A 34 -5.20 28.23 14.53
CA GLY A 34 -6.44 27.49 14.26
C GLY A 34 -6.53 26.11 14.92
N GLY A 35 -6.06 25.96 16.17
CA GLY A 35 -5.91 24.69 16.91
C GLY A 35 -7.19 23.93 17.29
N GLU A 36 -8.21 23.93 16.43
CA GLU A 36 -9.24 22.92 16.43
C GLU A 36 -8.62 21.59 15.93
N GLY A 37 -8.77 20.50 16.70
CA GLY A 37 -8.42 19.15 16.23
C GLY A 37 -7.18 18.48 16.83
N LEU A 38 -6.59 19.02 17.90
CA LEU A 38 -5.56 18.32 18.70
C LEU A 38 -6.19 17.51 19.85
N LEU A 39 -5.81 16.24 19.94
CA LEU A 39 -6.06 15.37 21.08
C LEU A 39 -4.84 15.34 21.98
N TRP A 40 -5.04 15.50 23.28
CA TRP A 40 -3.99 15.38 24.27
C TRP A 40 -4.11 14.04 24.99
N PHE A 41 -3.03 13.26 24.97
CA PHE A 41 -2.94 12.04 25.75
C PHE A 41 -1.99 12.27 26.92
N CYS A 42 -2.42 11.92 28.13
CA CYS A 42 -1.59 11.98 29.32
C CYS A 42 -1.38 10.57 29.87
N LEU A 43 -0.12 10.21 30.07
CA LEU A 43 0.30 9.00 30.74
C LEU A 43 0.46 9.29 32.23
N PHE A 44 -0.36 8.65 33.05
CA PHE A 44 -0.33 8.75 34.51
C PHE A 44 0.34 7.53 35.13
N LYS A 45 1.00 7.74 36.27
CA LYS A 45 1.37 6.69 37.22
C LYS A 45 0.59 6.93 38.51
N GLY A 46 -0.46 6.13 38.74
CA GLY A 46 -1.45 6.48 39.76
C GLY A 46 -2.22 7.75 39.38
N LYS A 47 -2.10 8.82 40.18
CA LYS A 47 -2.66 10.16 39.87
C LYS A 47 -1.63 11.15 39.31
N ASP A 48 -0.37 10.73 39.24
CA ASP A 48 0.75 11.60 38.90
C ASP A 48 0.99 11.59 37.39
N PRO A 49 0.83 12.73 36.69
CA PRO A 49 1.05 12.82 35.25
C PRO A 49 2.55 12.74 34.95
N LYS A 50 2.94 11.88 34.00
CA LYS A 50 4.35 11.65 33.66
C LYS A 50 4.73 12.11 32.27
N VAL A 51 3.91 11.81 31.27
CA VAL A 51 4.19 12.18 29.88
C VAL A 51 2.91 12.69 29.23
N LEU A 52 3.00 13.82 28.55
CA LEU A 52 1.94 14.37 27.72
C LEU A 52 2.32 14.24 26.25
N LEU A 53 1.36 13.86 25.42
CA LEU A 53 1.50 13.78 23.98
C LEU A 53 0.38 14.57 23.30
N ALA A 54 0.74 15.51 22.45
CA ALA A 54 -0.20 16.20 21.56
C ALA A 54 -0.28 15.46 20.22
N TYR A 55 -1.48 15.07 19.82
CA TYR A 55 -1.75 14.31 18.60
C TYR A 55 -2.76 15.04 17.70
N GLU A 56 -2.39 15.24 16.44
CA GLU A 56 -3.26 15.80 15.41
C GLU A 56 -3.93 14.65 14.64
N GLU A 57 -5.20 14.38 14.94
CA GLU A 57 -5.95 13.26 14.36
C GLU A 57 -6.07 13.39 12.83
N GLY A 58 -6.35 14.61 12.35
CA GLY A 58 -6.53 14.89 10.92
C GLY A 58 -5.30 14.54 10.06
N ARG A 59 -4.09 14.54 10.65
CA ARG A 59 -2.83 14.17 9.98
C ARG A 59 -2.20 12.89 10.54
N SER A 60 -2.85 12.25 11.49
CA SER A 60 -2.32 11.13 12.25
C SER A 60 -0.90 11.38 12.77
N THR A 61 -0.67 12.54 13.41
CA THR A 61 0.67 13.07 13.68
C THR A 61 0.87 13.47 15.14
N ILE A 62 1.95 12.99 15.76
CA ILE A 62 2.45 13.48 17.03
C ILE A 62 3.08 14.86 16.82
N ARG A 63 2.54 15.86 17.51
CA ARG A 63 2.96 17.28 17.40
C ARG A 63 3.91 17.70 18.50
N LYS A 64 3.80 17.07 19.67
CA LYS A 64 4.61 17.36 20.85
C LYS A 64 4.63 16.15 21.78
N VAL A 65 5.76 15.95 22.45
CA VAL A 65 5.89 15.08 23.62
C VAL A 65 6.51 15.91 24.73
N LEU A 66 5.91 15.89 25.92
CA LEU A 66 6.39 16.60 27.10
C LEU A 66 6.58 15.60 28.23
N PHE A 67 7.81 15.50 28.73
CA PHE A 67 8.13 14.74 29.93
C PHE A 67 8.02 15.66 31.15
N LEU A 68 7.22 15.26 32.15
CA LEU A 68 6.97 16.08 33.34
C LEU A 68 7.93 15.78 34.49
N ASP A 69 8.63 14.64 34.42
CA ASP A 69 9.52 14.16 35.48
C ASP A 69 10.76 13.47 34.85
N GLY A 70 11.57 14.27 34.15
CA GLY A 70 12.76 13.80 33.43
C GLY A 70 12.45 12.97 32.18
N VAL A 71 13.41 12.90 31.26
CA VAL A 71 13.27 12.09 30.04
C VAL A 71 13.34 10.61 30.40
N ASP A 72 12.33 9.84 30.00
CA ASP A 72 12.25 8.39 30.25
C ASP A 72 11.77 7.65 28.98
N TYR A 73 12.67 6.87 28.40
CA TYR A 73 12.39 6.09 27.20
C TYR A 73 11.32 5.00 27.42
N GLY A 74 11.30 4.36 28.59
CA GLY A 74 10.33 3.31 28.91
C GLY A 74 8.91 3.85 29.01
N LEU A 75 8.75 5.05 29.56
CA LEU A 75 7.46 5.75 29.57
C LEU A 75 7.00 6.14 28.16
N LEU A 76 7.92 6.63 27.32
CA LEU A 76 7.61 6.93 25.93
C LEU A 76 7.22 5.67 25.14
N GLU A 77 7.96 4.56 25.28
CA GLU A 77 7.63 3.29 24.63
C GLU A 77 6.23 2.82 25.03
N PHE A 78 5.90 2.85 26.33
CA PHE A 78 4.57 2.48 26.80
C PHE A 78 3.47 3.39 26.23
N LEU A 79 3.69 4.71 26.23
CA LEU A 79 2.75 5.67 25.65
C LEU A 79 2.52 5.40 24.17
N LEU A 80 3.59 5.17 23.41
CA LEU A 80 3.50 4.90 21.98
C LEU A 80 2.83 3.56 21.68
N ASP A 81 3.08 2.51 22.47
CA ASP A 81 2.36 1.23 22.34
C ASP A 81 0.85 1.43 22.55
N ARG A 82 0.45 2.19 23.58
CA ARG A 82 -0.96 2.54 23.82
C ARG A 82 -1.57 3.41 22.71
N LEU A 83 -0.80 4.32 22.12
CA LEU A 83 -1.23 5.10 20.97
C LEU A 83 -1.42 4.19 19.74
N LEU A 84 -0.49 3.27 19.47
CA LEU A 84 -0.56 2.36 18.33
C LEU A 84 -1.67 1.30 18.43
N GLU A 85 -2.22 1.08 19.62
CA GLU A 85 -3.45 0.28 19.80
C GLU A 85 -4.71 1.01 19.37
N ARG A 86 -4.68 2.35 19.38
CA ARG A 86 -5.77 3.21 18.93
C ARG A 86 -5.60 3.65 17.47
N GLU A 87 -4.35 3.83 17.05
CA GLU A 87 -3.99 4.42 15.76
C GLU A 87 -2.98 3.56 14.99
N SER A 88 -3.25 3.29 13.72
CA SER A 88 -2.26 2.67 12.84
C SER A 88 -1.27 3.69 12.28
N LEU A 89 -0.02 3.29 11.98
CA LEU A 89 0.96 4.05 11.19
C LEU A 89 1.00 5.56 11.46
N VAL A 90 1.34 5.92 12.69
CA VAL A 90 1.44 7.31 13.17
C VAL A 90 2.70 8.01 12.65
N GLY A 91 2.59 9.30 12.33
CA GLY A 91 3.73 10.18 12.06
C GLY A 91 4.12 11.01 13.30
N ALA A 92 5.27 11.65 13.26
CA ALA A 92 5.72 12.59 14.28
C ALA A 92 6.45 13.76 13.62
N GLU A 93 6.29 14.95 14.17
CA GLU A 93 7.04 16.14 13.76
C GLU A 93 7.83 16.66 14.95
N VAL A 94 9.15 16.59 14.86
CA VAL A 94 10.07 16.88 15.97
C VAL A 94 11.02 18.01 15.59
N PRO A 95 11.25 19.03 16.44
CA PRO A 95 12.25 20.07 16.18
C PRO A 95 13.63 19.46 15.90
N LEU A 96 14.40 20.00 14.95
CA LEU A 96 15.73 19.47 14.62
C LEU A 96 16.75 19.55 15.78
N GLU A 97 16.49 20.41 16.76
CA GLU A 97 17.31 20.55 17.98
C GLU A 97 17.03 19.44 19.01
N ASP A 98 15.85 18.82 19.00
CA ASP A 98 15.47 17.76 19.94
C ASP A 98 15.99 16.39 19.46
N ARG A 99 17.32 16.25 19.56
CA ARG A 99 18.05 15.05 19.14
C ARG A 99 17.71 13.85 20.02
N GLU A 100 17.38 14.06 21.28
CA GLU A 100 17.06 12.99 22.21
C GLU A 100 15.71 12.34 21.87
N LEU A 101 14.65 13.13 21.67
CA LEU A 101 13.35 12.61 21.25
C LEU A 101 13.43 11.93 19.88
N MET A 102 14.16 12.52 18.93
CA MET A 102 14.38 11.88 17.63
C MET A 102 15.03 10.50 17.76
N ARG A 103 16.09 10.35 18.56
CA ARG A 103 16.73 9.05 18.81
C ARG A 103 15.75 8.05 19.41
N MET A 104 15.01 8.47 20.44
CA MET A 104 14.01 7.61 21.07
C MET A 104 12.94 7.14 20.07
N LEU A 105 12.39 8.03 19.24
CA LEU A 105 11.41 7.65 18.23
C LEU A 105 12.01 6.69 17.18
N VAL A 106 13.25 6.92 16.74
CA VAL A 106 13.94 6.02 15.80
C VAL A 106 14.17 4.64 16.40
N SER A 107 14.63 4.58 17.66
CA SER A 107 14.78 3.34 18.43
C SER A 107 13.45 2.59 18.58
N TYR A 108 12.36 3.33 18.79
CA TYR A 108 11.03 2.74 18.90
C TYR A 108 10.52 2.15 17.58
N GLY A 109 10.83 2.78 16.43
CA GLY A 109 10.42 2.29 15.11
C GLY A 109 10.09 3.35 14.06
N PHE A 110 10.12 4.63 14.41
CA PHE A 110 9.93 5.73 13.47
C PHE A 110 11.14 5.90 12.56
N ARG A 111 10.93 6.45 11.36
CA ARG A 111 12.00 6.67 10.39
C ARG A 111 11.97 8.10 9.87
N PRO A 112 13.13 8.78 9.75
CA PRO A 112 13.23 10.08 9.11
C PRO A 112 12.60 10.05 7.72
N PHE A 113 11.85 11.09 7.38
CA PHE A 113 11.11 11.15 6.13
C PHE A 113 11.45 12.40 5.31
N TYR A 114 11.24 13.61 5.84
CA TYR A 114 11.71 14.87 5.24
C TYR A 114 11.79 16.01 6.25
N GLU A 115 12.61 17.03 5.97
CA GLU A 115 12.63 18.29 6.72
C GLU A 115 11.46 19.18 6.32
N LEU A 116 10.79 19.79 7.30
CA LEU A 116 9.77 20.80 7.10
C LEU A 116 10.02 22.02 8.00
N LYS A 117 9.35 23.14 7.71
CA LYS A 117 9.43 24.36 8.53
C LYS A 117 8.08 24.67 9.17
N ARG A 118 8.10 25.15 10.41
CA ARG A 118 6.94 25.78 11.08
C ARG A 118 7.36 27.17 11.54
N GLY A 119 6.80 28.21 10.91
CA GLY A 119 7.41 29.54 10.97
C GLY A 119 8.87 29.46 10.51
N ASP A 120 9.78 29.99 11.31
CA ASP A 120 11.22 29.94 11.04
C ASP A 120 11.93 28.71 11.63
N SER A 121 11.23 27.89 12.41
CA SER A 121 11.81 26.74 13.10
C SER A 121 11.82 25.49 12.21
N PRO A 122 12.96 24.80 12.05
CA PRO A 122 13.05 23.57 11.27
C PRO A 122 12.65 22.35 12.10
N TYR A 123 11.87 21.47 11.49
CA TYR A 123 11.38 20.21 12.05
C TYR A 123 11.77 19.05 11.13
N LEU A 124 11.84 17.85 11.70
CA LEU A 124 11.92 16.60 10.97
C LEU A 124 10.57 15.88 11.04
N ARG A 125 10.03 15.51 9.88
CA ARG A 125 8.96 14.53 9.78
C ARG A 125 9.56 13.14 9.97
N LEU A 126 9.04 12.41 10.95
CA LEU A 126 9.27 10.98 11.11
C LEU A 126 7.97 10.22 10.88
N GLU A 127 8.11 8.99 10.39
CA GLU A 127 6.98 8.12 10.09
C GLU A 127 7.18 6.74 10.70
N MET A 128 6.16 6.19 11.37
CA MET A 128 6.18 4.82 11.88
C MET A 128 6.40 3.83 10.73
N SER A 129 7.49 3.06 10.78
CA SER A 129 7.74 2.01 9.79
C SER A 129 6.63 0.98 9.80
N ALA A 130 5.99 0.74 8.65
CA ALA A 130 4.95 -0.28 8.55
C ALA A 130 5.48 -1.67 8.92
N ALA A 131 6.73 -1.99 8.56
CA ALA A 131 7.35 -3.26 8.95
C ALA A 131 7.53 -3.38 10.47
N VAL A 132 7.91 -2.29 11.15
CA VAL A 132 8.03 -2.27 12.61
C VAL A 132 6.65 -2.38 13.27
N TYR A 133 5.65 -1.66 12.74
CA TYR A 133 4.28 -1.75 13.22
C TYR A 133 3.75 -3.18 13.16
N PHE A 134 3.85 -3.86 12.00
CA PHE A 134 3.43 -5.26 11.87
C PHE A 134 4.18 -6.19 12.82
N HIS A 135 5.47 -5.96 13.06
CA HIS A 135 6.25 -6.74 14.02
C HIS A 135 5.81 -6.52 15.48
N LYS A 136 5.27 -5.33 15.80
CA LYS A 136 4.73 -5.01 17.13
C LYS A 136 3.31 -5.54 17.33
N LEU A 137 2.53 -5.76 16.27
CA LEU A 137 1.13 -6.18 16.40
C LEU A 137 0.87 -7.36 17.34
N PRO A 138 1.68 -8.45 17.38
CA PRO A 138 1.44 -9.56 18.30
C PRO A 138 1.47 -9.18 19.79
N ARG A 139 2.15 -8.08 20.16
CA ARG A 139 2.19 -7.56 21.55
C ARG A 139 1.21 -6.41 21.78
N LEU A 140 0.70 -5.78 20.72
CA LEU A 140 -0.32 -4.74 20.80
C LEU A 140 -1.71 -5.38 20.86
N LYS A 141 -2.68 -4.66 21.41
CA LYS A 141 -4.11 -5.01 21.33
C LYS A 141 -4.87 -3.93 20.55
N PRO A 142 -4.76 -3.90 19.20
CA PRO A 142 -5.46 -2.90 18.39
C PRO A 142 -6.97 -2.96 18.64
N GLN A 143 -7.56 -1.80 18.84
CA GLN A 143 -9.00 -1.67 19.00
C GLN A 143 -9.63 -1.54 17.61
N VAL A 144 -10.17 -2.64 17.11
CA VAL A 144 -10.88 -2.68 15.82
C VAL A 144 -12.34 -3.00 16.10
N SER A 145 -13.25 -2.31 15.42
CA SER A 145 -14.69 -2.59 15.47
C SER A 145 -15.18 -2.73 14.04
N PRO A 146 -14.95 -3.88 13.40
CA PRO A 146 -15.29 -4.06 11.99
C PRO A 146 -16.83 -4.11 11.81
N SER A 147 -17.29 -3.70 10.63
CA SER A 147 -18.67 -3.93 10.21
C SER A 147 -18.93 -5.43 10.00
N LYS A 148 -20.19 -5.85 10.15
CA LYS A 148 -20.62 -7.16 9.66
C LYS A 148 -20.90 -7.08 8.16
N GLU A 149 -20.32 -7.99 7.41
CA GLU A 149 -20.38 -7.97 5.93
C GLU A 149 -20.89 -9.28 5.35
N LYS A 150 -21.38 -9.22 4.11
CA LYS A 150 -21.81 -10.38 3.33
C LYS A 150 -20.87 -10.60 2.15
N VAL A 151 -20.47 -11.85 1.95
CA VAL A 151 -19.68 -12.26 0.78
C VAL A 151 -20.33 -13.47 0.14
N VAL A 152 -20.66 -13.36 -1.14
CA VAL A 152 -21.21 -14.46 -1.94
C VAL A 152 -20.05 -15.16 -2.66
N VAL A 153 -19.98 -16.48 -2.51
CA VAL A 153 -19.09 -17.35 -3.28
C VAL A 153 -19.94 -18.21 -4.21
N LYS A 154 -19.79 -18.05 -5.51
CA LYS A 154 -20.63 -18.73 -6.50
C LYS A 154 -19.80 -19.52 -7.51
N ARG A 155 -20.07 -20.82 -7.64
CA ARG A 155 -19.57 -21.64 -8.76
C ARG A 155 -20.24 -21.24 -10.06
N VAL A 156 -19.44 -21.17 -11.13
CA VAL A 156 -19.91 -20.98 -12.50
C VAL A 156 -19.95 -22.35 -13.19
N LEU A 157 -21.15 -22.78 -13.58
CA LEU A 157 -21.40 -24.10 -14.16
C LEU A 157 -21.12 -24.12 -15.67
N GLY A 158 -19.88 -23.85 -16.05
CA GLY A 158 -19.43 -23.68 -17.44
C GLY A 158 -18.65 -22.39 -17.62
N ASP A 159 -18.27 -22.07 -18.86
CA ASP A 159 -17.40 -20.93 -19.18
C ASP A 159 -17.98 -19.98 -20.24
N SER A 160 -19.21 -20.22 -20.70
CA SER A 160 -19.90 -19.33 -21.64
C SER A 160 -20.52 -18.12 -20.92
N ILE A 161 -20.73 -17.03 -21.68
CA ILE A 161 -21.36 -15.79 -21.17
C ILE A 161 -22.70 -16.06 -20.46
N PRO A 162 -23.63 -16.90 -20.98
CA PRO A 162 -24.86 -17.23 -20.26
C PRO A 162 -24.67 -17.89 -18.89
N HIS A 163 -23.65 -18.75 -18.72
CA HIS A 163 -23.37 -19.36 -17.41
C HIS A 163 -22.82 -18.32 -16.42
N ILE A 164 -21.93 -17.45 -16.88
CA ILE A 164 -21.37 -16.35 -16.08
C ILE A 164 -22.48 -15.36 -15.68
N ARG A 165 -23.35 -14.99 -16.63
CA ARG A 165 -24.50 -14.12 -16.38
C ARG A 165 -25.43 -14.70 -15.32
N ARG A 166 -25.78 -15.98 -15.40
CA ARG A 166 -26.61 -16.65 -14.39
C ARG A 166 -25.96 -16.61 -13.01
N ALA A 167 -24.66 -16.87 -12.92
CA ALA A 167 -23.93 -16.77 -11.67
C ALA A 167 -23.96 -15.34 -11.10
N LEU A 168 -23.84 -14.31 -11.94
CA LEU A 168 -23.99 -12.91 -11.54
C LEU A 168 -25.42 -12.58 -11.07
N GLU A 169 -26.46 -13.06 -11.73
CA GLU A 169 -27.86 -12.89 -11.31
C GLU A 169 -28.09 -13.44 -9.90
N GLU A 170 -27.56 -14.64 -9.62
CA GLU A 170 -27.62 -15.24 -8.28
C GLU A 170 -26.80 -14.47 -7.24
N VAL A 171 -25.63 -13.96 -7.61
CA VAL A 171 -24.82 -13.08 -6.77
C VAL A 171 -25.59 -11.81 -6.38
N PHE A 172 -26.20 -11.13 -7.35
CA PHE A 172 -27.00 -9.94 -7.07
C PHE A 172 -28.22 -10.27 -6.21
N SER A 173 -28.91 -11.38 -6.50
CA SER A 173 -30.05 -11.85 -5.70
C SER A 173 -29.64 -12.05 -4.22
N ALA A 174 -28.53 -12.74 -3.97
CA ALA A 174 -28.02 -12.98 -2.62
C ALA A 174 -27.57 -11.70 -1.89
N LEU A 175 -27.12 -10.68 -2.63
CA LEU A 175 -26.71 -9.38 -2.07
C LEU A 175 -27.88 -8.38 -1.90
N GLY A 176 -29.12 -8.79 -2.21
CA GLY A 176 -30.32 -7.99 -2.01
C GLY A 176 -30.91 -7.36 -3.27
N GLY A 177 -30.58 -7.89 -4.45
CA GLY A 177 -31.08 -7.45 -5.75
C GLY A 177 -30.19 -6.41 -6.44
N LEU A 178 -30.29 -6.32 -7.77
CA LEU A 178 -29.51 -5.37 -8.56
C LEU A 178 -29.95 -3.92 -8.28
N GLU A 179 -31.24 -3.72 -8.05
CA GLU A 179 -31.89 -2.44 -7.80
C GLU A 179 -31.43 -1.79 -6.49
N LYS A 180 -30.81 -2.56 -5.58
CA LYS A 180 -30.15 -2.03 -4.39
C LYS A 180 -28.93 -1.19 -4.76
N PHE A 181 -28.22 -1.55 -5.82
CA PHE A 181 -26.95 -0.94 -6.23
C PHE A 181 -27.12 0.07 -7.36
N LEU A 182 -28.06 -0.19 -8.27
CA LEU A 182 -28.25 0.60 -9.49
C LEU A 182 -29.70 1.07 -9.64
N LYS A 183 -29.88 2.37 -9.83
CA LYS A 183 -31.15 2.99 -10.18
C LYS A 183 -31.21 3.34 -11.67
N PRO A 184 -32.42 3.42 -12.28
CA PRO A 184 -32.56 3.79 -13.68
C PRO A 184 -31.85 5.10 -14.03
N GLY A 185 -31.10 5.12 -15.13
CA GLY A 185 -30.42 6.29 -15.67
C GLY A 185 -29.06 6.61 -15.05
N GLN A 186 -28.62 5.89 -14.02
CA GLN A 186 -27.34 6.14 -13.36
C GLN A 186 -26.13 5.75 -14.21
N ARG A 187 -25.01 6.43 -13.96
CA ARG A 187 -23.71 6.20 -14.58
C ARG A 187 -22.91 5.17 -13.77
N VAL A 188 -22.54 4.07 -14.41
CA VAL A 188 -21.78 2.98 -13.79
C VAL A 188 -20.36 2.95 -14.31
N VAL A 189 -19.37 2.87 -13.42
CA VAL A 189 -17.98 2.55 -13.77
C VAL A 189 -17.67 1.12 -13.36
N LEU A 190 -17.25 0.31 -14.32
CA LEU A 190 -16.65 -1.00 -14.12
C LEU A 190 -15.13 -0.85 -14.13
N LYS A 191 -14.47 -1.22 -13.03
CA LYS A 191 -13.01 -1.16 -12.87
C LYS A 191 -12.41 -2.56 -12.97
N PRO A 192 -12.10 -3.08 -14.18
CA PRO A 192 -11.35 -4.32 -14.33
C PRO A 192 -9.92 -4.19 -13.80
N ASN A 193 -9.16 -5.29 -13.87
CA ASN A 193 -7.71 -5.30 -13.83
C ASN A 193 -7.21 -5.51 -15.27
N VAL A 194 -6.57 -4.50 -15.86
CA VAL A 194 -5.84 -4.62 -17.14
C VAL A 194 -4.42 -4.06 -16.96
N VAL A 195 -3.47 -4.96 -16.68
CA VAL A 195 -2.12 -4.57 -16.21
C VAL A 195 -1.07 -4.44 -17.32
N ALA A 196 -0.99 -5.45 -18.19
CA ALA A 196 0.04 -5.61 -19.21
C ALA A 196 -0.38 -6.72 -20.20
N GLU A 197 0.36 -6.88 -21.28
CA GLU A 197 0.16 -7.84 -22.38
C GLU A 197 0.44 -9.31 -22.01
N HIS A 198 0.95 -9.61 -20.81
CA HIS A 198 1.37 -10.96 -20.38
C HIS A 198 0.24 -12.00 -20.28
N GLY A 199 -1.01 -11.55 -20.34
CA GLY A 199 -2.18 -12.41 -20.53
C GLY A 199 -2.29 -12.94 -21.95
N MET A 200 -1.49 -12.44 -22.90
CA MET A 200 -1.33 -13.00 -24.23
C MET A 200 0.01 -13.74 -24.30
N ARG A 201 -0.03 -15.05 -24.53
CA ARG A 201 1.18 -15.89 -24.69
C ARG A 201 1.12 -16.58 -26.03
N GLN A 202 2.14 -16.35 -26.86
CA GLN A 202 2.21 -16.93 -28.22
C GLN A 202 0.95 -16.63 -29.07
N GLY A 203 0.38 -15.42 -28.91
CA GLY A 203 -0.83 -15.00 -29.63
C GLY A 203 -2.15 -15.53 -29.07
N ALA A 204 -2.13 -16.36 -28.03
CA ALA A 204 -3.32 -16.89 -27.37
C ALA A 204 -3.55 -16.25 -26.01
N TYR A 205 -4.83 -16.07 -25.65
CA TYR A 205 -5.22 -15.59 -24.32
C TYR A 205 -4.98 -16.66 -23.24
N VAL A 206 -4.40 -16.23 -22.13
CA VAL A 206 -4.13 -17.01 -20.92
C VAL A 206 -4.75 -16.27 -19.74
N GLY A 207 -5.74 -16.91 -19.11
CA GLY A 207 -6.49 -16.34 -17.99
C GLY A 207 -5.64 -16.09 -16.74
N GLY A 208 -6.20 -15.31 -15.81
CA GLY A 208 -5.57 -15.03 -14.51
C GLY A 208 -4.65 -13.80 -14.47
N VAL A 209 -4.33 -13.18 -15.61
CA VAL A 209 -3.54 -11.93 -15.65
C VAL A 209 -4.43 -10.69 -15.65
N VAL A 210 -5.46 -10.67 -16.50
CA VAL A 210 -6.44 -9.59 -16.68
C VAL A 210 -7.85 -10.12 -16.42
N THR A 211 -8.78 -9.22 -16.09
CA THR A 211 -10.20 -9.58 -15.90
C THR A 211 -10.76 -10.15 -17.20
N ASP A 212 -11.43 -11.29 -17.11
CA ASP A 212 -12.01 -11.99 -18.24
C ASP A 212 -13.10 -11.13 -18.92
N LYS A 213 -12.92 -10.87 -20.22
CA LYS A 213 -13.84 -10.05 -21.01
C LYS A 213 -15.28 -10.60 -20.98
N ARG A 214 -15.45 -11.93 -20.85
CA ARG A 214 -16.78 -12.57 -20.74
C ARG A 214 -17.51 -12.18 -19.47
N LEU A 215 -16.79 -12.01 -18.35
CA LEU A 215 -17.35 -11.52 -17.09
C LEU A 215 -17.81 -10.06 -17.23
N ILE A 216 -16.97 -9.21 -17.82
CA ILE A 216 -17.30 -7.80 -18.05
C ILE A 216 -18.54 -7.68 -18.94
N ARG A 217 -18.58 -8.43 -20.05
CA ARG A 217 -19.74 -8.48 -20.96
C ARG A 217 -21.00 -8.95 -20.26
N ALA A 218 -20.95 -10.07 -19.54
CA ALA A 218 -22.11 -10.59 -18.81
C ALA A 218 -22.66 -9.58 -17.79
N LEU A 219 -21.77 -8.82 -17.14
CA LEU A 219 -22.14 -7.77 -16.21
C LEU A 219 -22.75 -6.55 -16.94
N ILE A 220 -22.17 -6.11 -18.06
CA ILE A 220 -22.74 -5.05 -18.90
C ILE A 220 -24.17 -5.41 -19.32
N GLU A 221 -24.39 -6.62 -19.84
CA GLU A 221 -25.71 -7.09 -20.28
C GLU A 221 -26.75 -7.17 -19.15
N LEU A 222 -26.32 -7.26 -17.88
CA LEU A 222 -27.20 -7.18 -16.70
C LEU A 222 -27.50 -5.74 -16.29
N LEU A 223 -26.55 -4.83 -16.46
CA LEU A 223 -26.67 -3.43 -16.03
C LEU A 223 -27.40 -2.57 -17.05
N LEU A 224 -27.23 -2.82 -18.35
CA LEU A 224 -27.75 -1.99 -19.46
C LEU A 224 -29.25 -1.68 -19.40
N PRO A 225 -30.15 -2.60 -18.96
CA PRO A 225 -31.57 -2.28 -18.84
C PRO A 225 -31.88 -1.14 -17.85
N LEU A 226 -31.00 -0.89 -16.87
CA LEU A 226 -31.15 0.16 -15.87
C LEU A 226 -30.17 1.32 -16.08
N ALA A 227 -28.94 1.04 -16.51
CA ALA A 227 -27.88 2.04 -16.61
C ALA A 227 -28.18 3.11 -17.68
N GLY A 228 -27.87 4.36 -17.34
CA GLY A 228 -27.80 5.47 -18.30
C GLY A 228 -26.53 5.40 -19.15
N GLU A 229 -25.41 5.02 -18.52
CA GLU A 229 -24.10 4.85 -19.14
C GLU A 229 -23.30 3.78 -18.38
N VAL A 230 -22.51 2.98 -19.09
CA VAL A 230 -21.58 2.00 -18.50
C VAL A 230 -20.17 2.26 -19.03
N ILE A 231 -19.24 2.61 -18.14
CA ILE A 231 -17.85 2.90 -18.49
C ILE A 231 -16.95 1.79 -17.96
N VAL A 232 -16.23 1.12 -18.85
CA VAL A 232 -15.14 0.22 -18.47
C VAL A 232 -13.86 1.05 -18.36
N ALA A 233 -13.46 1.36 -17.12
CA ALA A 233 -12.39 2.30 -16.85
C ALA A 233 -11.20 1.62 -16.18
N GLU A 234 -10.00 1.79 -16.73
CA GLU A 234 -8.76 1.27 -16.16
C GLU A 234 -7.61 2.24 -16.44
N GLY A 235 -6.60 2.23 -15.58
CA GLY A 235 -5.28 2.77 -15.86
C GLY A 235 -4.27 1.63 -15.75
N SER A 236 -3.71 1.21 -16.89
CA SER A 236 -2.66 0.19 -16.94
C SER A 236 -1.40 0.61 -16.17
N SER A 237 -0.45 -0.33 -16.01
CA SER A 237 0.80 -0.10 -15.27
C SER A 237 1.59 1.10 -15.82
N ILE A 238 2.27 1.84 -14.94
CA ILE A 238 3.10 3.03 -15.24
C ILE A 238 4.18 2.81 -16.32
N ASN A 239 4.52 1.55 -16.56
CA ASN A 239 5.68 1.10 -17.33
C ASN A 239 5.32 0.58 -18.73
N ARG A 240 4.07 0.78 -19.12
CA ARG A 240 3.51 0.21 -20.33
C ARG A 240 2.74 1.29 -21.08
N SER A 241 2.49 0.99 -22.35
CA SER A 241 1.69 1.80 -23.25
C SER A 241 0.36 2.27 -22.62
N ALA A 242 -0.18 3.37 -23.16
CA ALA A 242 -1.56 3.83 -22.92
C ALA A 242 -2.53 2.66 -22.73
N THR A 243 -3.44 2.77 -21.74
CA THR A 243 -4.40 1.71 -21.40
C THR A 243 -5.21 1.30 -22.62
N THR A 244 -5.48 2.24 -23.53
CA THR A 244 -6.12 1.98 -24.82
C THR A 244 -5.44 0.86 -25.61
N LYS A 245 -4.10 0.79 -25.64
CA LYS A 245 -3.39 -0.32 -26.33
C LYS A 245 -3.63 -1.66 -25.64
N MET A 246 -3.76 -1.66 -24.31
CA MET A 246 -4.10 -2.89 -23.59
C MET A 246 -5.53 -3.32 -23.86
N PHE A 247 -6.47 -2.37 -23.95
CA PHE A 247 -7.82 -2.67 -24.41
C PHE A 247 -7.81 -3.30 -25.81
N GLU A 248 -7.01 -2.77 -26.75
CA GLU A 248 -6.83 -3.35 -28.10
C GLU A 248 -6.28 -4.78 -28.05
N VAL A 249 -5.21 -5.01 -27.28
CA VAL A 249 -4.58 -6.33 -27.15
C VAL A 249 -5.56 -7.40 -26.65
N TYR A 250 -6.50 -7.03 -25.78
CA TYR A 250 -7.50 -7.94 -25.22
C TYR A 250 -8.87 -7.87 -25.92
N GLY A 251 -9.00 -7.06 -26.98
CA GLY A 251 -10.24 -6.88 -27.75
C GLY A 251 -11.39 -6.30 -26.94
N PHE A 252 -11.11 -5.37 -26.03
CA PHE A 252 -12.14 -4.72 -25.20
C PHE A 252 -13.03 -3.77 -26.01
N GLN A 253 -12.63 -3.38 -27.23
CA GLN A 253 -13.43 -2.57 -28.15
C GLN A 253 -14.78 -3.23 -28.47
N GLU A 254 -14.80 -4.56 -28.53
CA GLU A 254 -16.02 -5.34 -28.73
C GLU A 254 -17.09 -5.10 -27.64
N LEU A 255 -16.71 -4.56 -26.47
CA LEU A 255 -17.66 -4.20 -25.42
C LEU A 255 -18.49 -2.96 -25.78
N GLU A 256 -17.92 -2.00 -26.52
CA GLU A 256 -18.62 -0.80 -26.98
C GLU A 256 -19.64 -1.12 -28.08
N GLU A 257 -19.44 -2.24 -28.79
CA GLU A 257 -20.37 -2.74 -29.81
C GLU A 257 -21.66 -3.33 -29.22
N ILE A 258 -21.69 -3.62 -27.91
CA ILE A 258 -22.87 -4.18 -27.23
C ILE A 258 -24.03 -3.18 -27.23
N ASP A 259 -23.75 -1.91 -26.92
CA ASP A 259 -24.73 -0.83 -26.83
C ASP A 259 -24.02 0.53 -26.84
N PRO A 260 -24.57 1.58 -27.50
CA PRO A 260 -23.97 2.93 -27.54
C PRO A 260 -23.75 3.59 -26.17
N LYS A 261 -24.36 3.08 -25.09
CA LYS A 261 -24.13 3.52 -23.71
C LYS A 261 -22.83 2.99 -23.10
N VAL A 262 -22.15 2.04 -23.75
CA VAL A 262 -20.92 1.41 -23.24
C VAL A 262 -19.70 2.15 -23.78
N LYS A 263 -18.77 2.53 -22.89
CA LYS A 263 -17.54 3.24 -23.26
C LYS A 263 -16.31 2.66 -22.58
N LEU A 264 -15.17 2.69 -23.27
CA LEU A 264 -13.86 2.44 -22.67
C LEU A 264 -13.22 3.76 -22.18
N CYS A 265 -12.56 3.71 -21.03
CA CYS A 265 -11.89 4.88 -20.45
C CYS A 265 -10.48 4.56 -19.98
N ASP A 266 -9.49 5.24 -20.55
CA ASP A 266 -8.11 5.23 -20.05
C ASP A 266 -7.95 6.27 -18.92
N LEU A 267 -7.93 5.78 -17.68
CA LEU A 267 -7.77 6.58 -16.46
C LEU A 267 -6.39 7.26 -16.36
N ASN A 268 -5.38 6.80 -17.11
CA ASN A 268 -4.05 7.39 -17.05
C ASN A 268 -3.96 8.78 -17.70
N VAL A 269 -4.93 9.13 -18.56
CA VAL A 269 -4.93 10.38 -19.35
C VAL A 269 -6.15 11.25 -19.09
N GLN A 270 -7.01 10.90 -18.13
CA GLN A 270 -8.18 11.71 -17.80
C GLN A 270 -7.82 12.97 -17.02
N GLU A 271 -8.71 13.95 -17.07
CA GLU A 271 -8.69 15.06 -16.12
C GLU A 271 -8.81 14.55 -14.69
N THR A 272 -8.09 15.18 -13.76
CA THR A 272 -8.03 14.76 -12.36
C THR A 272 -8.47 15.87 -11.42
N LEU A 273 -9.04 15.47 -10.29
CA LEU A 273 -9.42 16.31 -9.17
C LEU A 273 -8.49 16.02 -8.00
N GLU A 274 -8.01 17.06 -7.33
CA GLU A 274 -7.28 16.88 -6.07
C GLU A 274 -8.28 16.63 -4.93
N LYS A 275 -8.13 15.50 -4.23
CA LYS A 275 -9.00 15.10 -3.12
C LYS A 275 -8.17 14.90 -1.84
N PRO A 276 -8.61 15.44 -0.69
CA PRO A 276 -7.97 15.17 0.59
C PRO A 276 -8.17 13.71 0.99
N VAL A 277 -7.14 13.11 1.57
CA VAL A 277 -7.20 11.78 2.17
C VAL A 277 -7.66 11.93 3.63
N PRO A 278 -8.79 11.34 4.04
CA PRO A 278 -9.23 11.36 5.43
C PRO A 278 -8.15 10.81 6.36
N ARG A 279 -7.90 11.51 7.48
CA ARG A 279 -6.85 11.17 8.47
C ARG A 279 -5.42 11.05 7.90
N ALA A 280 -5.19 11.56 6.68
CA ALA A 280 -3.92 11.85 5.99
C ALA A 280 -2.67 11.04 6.42
N LYS A 281 -2.76 9.70 6.50
CA LYS A 281 -1.60 8.84 6.76
C LYS A 281 -0.75 8.74 5.49
N ARG A 282 0.53 9.18 5.57
CA ARG A 282 1.54 9.25 4.47
C ARG A 282 1.32 10.31 3.40
N MET A 283 0.12 10.38 2.82
CA MET A 283 -0.25 11.37 1.81
C MET A 283 -1.50 12.11 2.25
N SER A 284 -1.48 13.44 2.20
CA SER A 284 -2.58 14.30 2.64
C SER A 284 -3.66 14.51 1.59
N SER A 285 -3.29 14.47 0.31
CA SER A 285 -4.19 14.57 -0.82
C SER A 285 -3.67 13.74 -1.98
N ARG A 286 -4.55 13.43 -2.94
CA ARG A 286 -4.23 12.72 -4.17
C ARG A 286 -5.08 13.23 -5.33
N LYS A 287 -4.52 13.20 -6.53
CA LYS A 287 -5.23 13.42 -7.79
C LYS A 287 -6.00 12.17 -8.21
N VAL A 288 -7.30 12.30 -8.42
CA VAL A 288 -8.22 11.21 -8.78
C VAL A 288 -8.90 11.54 -10.11
N PRO A 289 -8.98 10.63 -11.08
CA PRO A 289 -9.70 10.86 -12.34
C PRO A 289 -11.15 11.28 -12.09
N ARG A 290 -11.56 12.39 -12.72
CA ARG A 290 -12.90 12.98 -12.57
C ARG A 290 -14.03 11.99 -12.87
N VAL A 291 -13.84 11.11 -13.85
CA VAL A 291 -14.79 10.05 -14.23
C VAL A 291 -15.19 9.13 -13.07
N LEU A 292 -14.31 8.93 -12.09
CA LEU A 292 -14.60 8.10 -10.91
C LEU A 292 -15.46 8.85 -9.89
N GLU A 293 -15.32 10.17 -9.79
CA GLU A 293 -16.11 11.02 -8.89
C GLU A 293 -17.53 11.24 -9.41
N GLU A 294 -17.66 11.36 -10.72
CA GLU A 294 -18.94 11.56 -11.41
C GLU A 294 -19.74 10.25 -11.60
N ALA A 295 -19.20 9.11 -11.18
CA ALA A 295 -19.89 7.84 -11.24
C ALA A 295 -20.89 7.72 -10.09
N ASP A 296 -22.13 7.31 -10.39
CA ASP A 296 -23.11 6.97 -9.36
C ASP A 296 -22.80 5.62 -8.70
N LEU A 297 -22.15 4.73 -9.44
CA LEU A 297 -21.79 3.39 -9.00
C LEU A 297 -20.42 2.99 -9.56
N VAL A 298 -19.48 2.65 -8.67
CA VAL A 298 -18.20 2.05 -9.04
C VAL A 298 -18.19 0.58 -8.60
N ILE A 299 -17.97 -0.34 -9.55
CA ILE A 299 -17.83 -1.78 -9.32
C ILE A 299 -16.38 -2.19 -9.63
N SER A 300 -15.66 -2.70 -8.62
CA SER A 300 -14.28 -3.21 -8.79
C SER A 300 -14.31 -4.67 -9.24
N LEU A 301 -13.60 -4.99 -10.33
CA LEU A 301 -13.52 -6.34 -10.92
C LEU A 301 -12.08 -6.90 -10.87
N PRO A 302 -11.51 -7.13 -9.67
CA PRO A 302 -10.18 -7.70 -9.51
C PRO A 302 -10.08 -9.13 -10.07
N VAL A 303 -8.87 -9.63 -10.27
CA VAL A 303 -8.59 -11.04 -10.60
C VAL A 303 -8.02 -11.76 -9.37
N MET A 304 -8.43 -13.01 -9.15
CA MET A 304 -7.92 -13.86 -8.08
C MET A 304 -6.47 -14.30 -8.33
N LYS A 305 -5.49 -13.50 -7.90
CA LYS A 305 -4.07 -13.80 -8.17
C LYS A 305 -3.09 -13.45 -7.06
N THR A 306 -2.00 -14.21 -6.99
CA THR A 306 -0.84 -13.92 -6.15
C THR A 306 -0.06 -12.71 -6.67
N HIS A 307 0.79 -12.14 -5.82
CA HIS A 307 1.66 -11.02 -6.15
C HIS A 307 2.98 -11.11 -5.38
N PHE A 308 4.12 -11.05 -6.08
CA PHE A 308 5.45 -11.23 -5.47
C PHE A 308 5.74 -10.24 -4.31
N ALA A 309 5.31 -8.98 -4.44
CA ALA A 309 5.47 -7.96 -3.40
C ALA A 309 4.29 -7.84 -2.41
N ALA A 310 3.04 -7.91 -2.88
CA ALA A 310 1.84 -7.63 -2.08
C ALA A 310 1.16 -8.90 -1.53
N VAL A 311 1.78 -10.07 -1.74
CA VAL A 311 1.22 -11.42 -1.51
C VAL A 311 0.07 -11.76 -2.46
N VAL A 312 -0.92 -10.88 -2.60
CA VAL A 312 -2.07 -11.03 -3.51
C VAL A 312 -2.42 -9.72 -4.24
N SER A 313 -3.24 -9.79 -5.29
CA SER A 313 -3.64 -8.63 -6.13
C SER A 313 -5.15 -8.41 -6.26
N LEU A 314 -5.90 -8.80 -5.22
CA LEU A 314 -7.37 -8.82 -5.16
C LEU A 314 -7.99 -7.40 -5.07
N GLY A 315 -9.17 -7.26 -4.46
CA GLY A 315 -9.99 -6.04 -4.43
C GLY A 315 -9.31 -4.84 -3.79
N VAL A 316 -8.64 -5.01 -2.64
CA VAL A 316 -7.98 -3.88 -1.96
C VAL A 316 -6.91 -3.26 -2.85
N LYS A 317 -6.13 -4.09 -3.55
CA LYS A 317 -5.04 -3.64 -4.42
C LYS A 317 -5.51 -3.16 -5.80
N ASN A 318 -6.63 -3.67 -6.31
CA ASN A 318 -7.10 -3.39 -7.68
C ASN A 318 -7.35 -1.90 -7.97
N LEU A 319 -7.73 -1.13 -6.95
CA LEU A 319 -7.95 0.32 -7.10
C LEU A 319 -6.67 1.10 -7.35
N GLN A 320 -5.47 0.51 -7.20
CA GLN A 320 -4.24 1.14 -7.66
C GLN A 320 -4.31 1.54 -9.14
N GLY A 321 -5.01 0.75 -9.96
CA GLY A 321 -5.23 1.06 -11.37
C GLY A 321 -6.05 2.34 -11.61
N CYS A 322 -6.83 2.80 -10.62
CA CYS A 322 -7.60 4.03 -10.69
C CYS A 322 -6.76 5.30 -10.63
N MET A 323 -5.54 5.22 -10.10
CA MET A 323 -4.69 6.40 -9.89
C MET A 323 -3.93 6.76 -11.17
N PRO A 324 -3.72 8.05 -11.48
CA PRO A 324 -2.93 8.44 -12.64
C PRO A 324 -1.44 8.05 -12.46
N PRO A 325 -0.62 8.08 -13.53
CA PRO A 325 0.74 7.53 -13.49
C PRO A 325 1.65 8.09 -12.39
N LEU A 326 1.68 9.42 -12.20
CA LEU A 326 2.49 10.03 -11.13
C LEU A 326 2.00 9.59 -9.74
N GLU A 327 0.69 9.51 -9.52
CA GLU A 327 0.10 9.05 -8.27
C GLU A 327 0.43 7.58 -7.97
N LYS A 328 0.46 6.73 -9.01
CA LYS A 328 0.93 5.35 -8.89
C LYS A 328 2.41 5.29 -8.48
N TYR A 329 3.24 6.15 -9.07
CA TYR A 329 4.65 6.27 -8.72
C TYR A 329 4.84 6.74 -7.27
N MET A 330 4.09 7.77 -6.85
CA MET A 330 4.07 8.30 -5.49
C MET A 330 3.61 7.28 -4.45
N THR A 331 2.69 6.37 -4.81
CA THR A 331 2.24 5.28 -3.92
C THR A 331 3.43 4.48 -3.37
N HIS A 332 4.37 4.12 -4.23
CA HIS A 332 5.59 3.40 -3.84
C HIS A 332 6.60 4.28 -3.10
N PHE A 333 6.64 5.57 -3.38
CA PHE A 333 7.55 6.48 -2.69
C PHE A 333 7.10 6.72 -1.25
N PHE A 334 5.83 7.14 -1.03
CA PHE A 334 5.33 7.61 0.26
C PHE A 334 4.88 6.48 1.21
N GLY A 335 4.75 5.24 0.74
CA GLY A 335 4.34 4.10 1.56
C GLY A 335 3.24 3.29 0.90
N LEU A 336 3.62 2.20 0.23
CA LEU A 336 2.76 1.41 -0.63
C LEU A 336 1.49 0.93 0.09
N TRP A 337 1.65 0.28 1.25
CA TRP A 337 0.53 -0.36 1.95
C TRP A 337 -0.52 0.65 2.41
N GLN A 338 -0.10 1.75 3.04
CA GLN A 338 -1.03 2.79 3.48
C GLN A 338 -1.72 3.46 2.29
N ASN A 339 -0.99 3.72 1.21
CA ASN A 339 -1.58 4.38 0.05
C ASN A 339 -2.58 3.49 -0.70
N LEU A 340 -2.44 2.16 -0.64
CA LEU A 340 -3.49 1.25 -1.13
C LEU A 340 -4.78 1.40 -0.31
N VAL A 341 -4.70 1.55 1.02
CA VAL A 341 -5.86 1.83 1.89
C VAL A 341 -6.44 3.22 1.59
N ASN A 342 -5.58 4.24 1.46
CA ASN A 342 -6.00 5.62 1.19
C ASN A 342 -6.89 5.74 -0.05
N ILE A 343 -6.62 4.95 -1.11
CA ILE A 343 -7.42 4.99 -2.35
C ILE A 343 -8.88 4.60 -2.11
N HIS A 344 -9.16 3.71 -1.16
CA HIS A 344 -10.54 3.30 -0.87
C HIS A 344 -11.38 4.45 -0.31
N HIS A 345 -10.77 5.36 0.46
CA HIS A 345 -11.45 6.57 0.92
C HIS A 345 -11.76 7.57 -0.20
N LEU A 346 -11.06 7.46 -1.33
CA LEU A 346 -11.16 8.38 -2.46
C LEU A 346 -12.08 7.87 -3.57
N VAL A 347 -11.95 6.60 -3.95
CA VAL A 347 -12.69 5.97 -5.05
C VAL A 347 -14.00 5.33 -4.58
N ARG A 348 -14.03 4.80 -3.35
CA ARG A 348 -15.24 4.25 -2.69
C ARG A 348 -16.04 3.28 -3.56
N PRO A 349 -15.45 2.17 -4.05
CA PRO A 349 -16.22 1.17 -4.79
C PRO A 349 -17.36 0.64 -3.92
N ARG A 350 -18.55 0.54 -4.50
CA ARG A 350 -19.76 0.09 -3.80
C ARG A 350 -19.87 -1.44 -3.76
N LEU A 351 -19.22 -2.09 -4.72
CA LEU A 351 -19.24 -3.54 -4.92
C LEU A 351 -17.89 -4.00 -5.47
N THR A 352 -17.40 -5.12 -4.95
CA THR A 352 -16.24 -5.83 -5.48
C THR A 352 -16.72 -7.18 -5.99
N ILE A 353 -16.48 -7.49 -7.27
CA ILE A 353 -16.77 -8.79 -7.89
C ILE A 353 -15.43 -9.34 -8.39
N LEU A 354 -14.85 -10.25 -7.61
CA LEU A 354 -13.60 -10.91 -7.94
C LEU A 354 -13.81 -11.94 -9.05
N ASP A 355 -13.12 -11.71 -10.17
CA ASP A 355 -12.95 -12.69 -11.23
C ASP A 355 -12.06 -13.82 -10.73
N ALA A 356 -12.71 -14.94 -10.45
CA ALA A 356 -12.09 -16.20 -10.08
C ALA A 356 -12.51 -17.30 -11.07
N LEU A 357 -12.78 -16.97 -12.34
CA LEU A 357 -12.97 -17.99 -13.38
C LEU A 357 -11.65 -18.75 -13.57
N VAL A 358 -10.58 -17.99 -13.80
CA VAL A 358 -9.19 -18.47 -13.81
C VAL A 358 -8.38 -17.49 -12.97
N GLY A 359 -7.83 -17.98 -11.86
CA GLY A 359 -6.88 -17.25 -11.05
C GLY A 359 -5.45 -17.33 -11.58
N GLN A 360 -4.50 -16.75 -10.86
CA GLN A 360 -3.07 -16.90 -11.14
C GLN A 360 -2.25 -17.14 -9.87
N GLU A 361 -1.38 -18.15 -9.91
CA GLU A 361 -0.44 -18.48 -8.83
C GLU A 361 1.02 -18.35 -9.24
N GLY A 362 1.93 -18.42 -8.27
CA GLY A 362 3.36 -18.25 -8.46
C GLY A 362 3.76 -16.77 -8.54
N PHE A 363 4.59 -16.43 -9.53
CA PHE A 363 5.26 -15.13 -9.64
C PHE A 363 4.38 -14.06 -10.32
N GLY A 364 3.16 -13.88 -9.79
CA GLY A 364 2.26 -12.79 -10.19
C GLY A 364 2.83 -11.41 -9.83
N PRO A 365 2.35 -10.31 -10.44
CA PRO A 365 1.01 -10.20 -11.01
C PRO A 365 0.91 -10.45 -12.53
N VAL A 366 2.02 -10.81 -13.20
CA VAL A 366 2.08 -11.00 -14.67
C VAL A 366 2.80 -12.27 -15.12
N TYR A 367 3.76 -12.81 -14.35
CA TYR A 367 4.57 -13.98 -14.72
C TYR A 367 4.13 -15.29 -14.05
N GLY A 368 2.94 -15.33 -13.44
CA GLY A 368 2.41 -16.51 -12.78
C GLY A 368 1.73 -17.52 -13.74
N ASP A 369 1.29 -18.64 -13.19
CA ASP A 369 0.59 -19.71 -13.92
C ASP A 369 -0.93 -19.58 -13.74
N PRO A 370 -1.72 -19.83 -14.81
CA PRO A 370 -3.18 -19.83 -14.71
C PRO A 370 -3.65 -20.96 -13.82
N LYS A 371 -4.65 -20.68 -12.98
CA LYS A 371 -5.26 -21.64 -12.07
C LYS A 371 -6.78 -21.65 -12.25
N PRO A 372 -7.36 -22.65 -12.94
CA PRO A 372 -8.80 -22.75 -13.08
C PRO A 372 -9.49 -22.86 -11.72
N MET A 373 -10.46 -22.00 -11.48
CA MET A 373 -11.20 -21.94 -10.21
C MET A 373 -12.70 -22.04 -10.45
N GLY A 374 -13.23 -21.42 -11.52
CA GLY A 374 -14.63 -21.50 -11.90
C GLY A 374 -15.57 -20.81 -10.90
N LEU A 375 -15.15 -19.70 -10.31
CA LEU A 375 -15.86 -18.98 -9.26
C LEU A 375 -16.10 -17.51 -9.63
N ILE A 376 -17.13 -16.94 -9.02
CA ILE A 376 -17.30 -15.51 -8.81
C ILE A 376 -17.41 -15.30 -7.31
N ILE A 377 -16.63 -14.37 -6.76
CA ILE A 377 -16.70 -14.00 -5.35
C ILE A 377 -17.06 -12.52 -5.26
N ALA A 378 -18.12 -12.17 -4.56
CA ALA A 378 -18.61 -10.80 -4.57
C ALA A 378 -19.12 -10.32 -3.21
N GLY A 379 -18.97 -9.03 -2.96
CA GLY A 379 -19.44 -8.40 -1.73
C GLY A 379 -19.27 -6.88 -1.78
N GLU A 380 -19.95 -6.20 -0.86
CA GLU A 380 -19.94 -4.73 -0.78
C GLU A 380 -18.62 -4.21 -0.20
N ASN A 381 -17.96 -5.01 0.64
CA ASN A 381 -16.73 -4.64 1.31
C ASN A 381 -15.50 -5.37 0.72
N PRO A 382 -14.49 -4.65 0.22
CA PRO A 382 -13.31 -5.27 -0.39
C PRO A 382 -12.44 -6.04 0.60
N VAL A 383 -12.39 -5.64 1.88
CA VAL A 383 -11.61 -6.36 2.91
C VAL A 383 -12.25 -7.72 3.18
N ALA A 384 -13.58 -7.77 3.28
CA ALA A 384 -14.32 -9.02 3.46
C ALA A 384 -14.15 -9.96 2.25
N VAL A 385 -14.29 -9.43 1.03
CA VAL A 385 -14.11 -10.19 -0.22
C VAL A 385 -12.70 -10.75 -0.32
N ASP A 386 -11.67 -9.92 -0.08
CA ASP A 386 -10.27 -10.35 -0.10
C ASP A 386 -10.00 -11.39 0.99
N SER A 387 -10.59 -11.23 2.17
CA SER A 387 -10.41 -12.15 3.30
C SER A 387 -11.01 -13.54 3.04
N VAL A 388 -12.16 -13.61 2.37
CA VAL A 388 -12.76 -14.89 1.94
C VAL A 388 -11.94 -15.50 0.80
N ALA A 389 -11.58 -14.70 -0.20
CA ALA A 389 -10.79 -15.17 -1.34
C ALA A 389 -9.42 -15.68 -0.91
N MET A 390 -8.72 -15.00 0.00
CA MET A 390 -7.43 -15.46 0.53
C MET A 390 -7.54 -16.80 1.25
N ARG A 391 -8.61 -17.06 2.01
CA ARG A 391 -8.84 -18.36 2.64
C ARG A 391 -9.09 -19.47 1.62
N ILE A 392 -9.83 -19.18 0.54
CA ILE A 392 -9.98 -20.07 -0.61
C ILE A 392 -8.61 -20.34 -1.26
N MET A 393 -7.74 -19.33 -1.34
CA MET A 393 -6.34 -19.47 -1.81
C MET A 393 -5.43 -20.17 -0.80
N GLY A 394 -5.91 -20.57 0.37
CA GLY A 394 -5.12 -21.20 1.42
C GLY A 394 -4.17 -20.26 2.17
N LEU A 395 -4.46 -18.96 2.20
CA LEU A 395 -3.66 -17.91 2.84
C LEU A 395 -4.38 -17.31 4.06
N ASP A 396 -3.61 -16.81 5.04
CA ASP A 396 -4.15 -15.98 6.11
C ASP A 396 -4.29 -14.54 5.59
N PRO A 397 -5.47 -13.90 5.68
CA PRO A 397 -5.62 -12.49 5.33
C PRO A 397 -4.61 -11.53 5.98
N LYS A 398 -4.10 -11.87 7.18
CA LYS A 398 -3.06 -11.10 7.90
C LYS A 398 -1.72 -11.06 7.15
N ASP A 399 -1.47 -12.02 6.27
CA ASP A 399 -0.24 -12.08 5.47
C ASP A 399 -0.18 -10.99 4.40
N SER A 400 -1.34 -10.46 3.98
CA SER A 400 -1.40 -9.34 3.04
C SER A 400 -1.32 -8.01 3.80
N PRO A 401 -0.21 -7.25 3.68
CA PRO A 401 -0.05 -6.02 4.44
C PRO A 401 -1.14 -4.98 4.16
N ALA A 402 -1.67 -4.95 2.93
CA ALA A 402 -2.72 -4.01 2.55
C ALA A 402 -4.08 -4.39 3.17
N VAL A 403 -4.45 -5.68 3.15
CA VAL A 403 -5.71 -6.18 3.73
C VAL A 403 -5.68 -6.03 5.25
N HIS A 404 -4.58 -6.45 5.88
CA HIS A 404 -4.42 -6.34 7.33
C HIS A 404 -4.46 -4.88 7.79
N LEU A 405 -3.79 -3.97 7.07
CA LEU A 405 -3.81 -2.54 7.41
C LEU A 405 -5.19 -1.90 7.20
N ALA A 406 -5.94 -2.33 6.18
CA ALA A 406 -7.31 -1.90 5.95
C ALA A 406 -8.24 -2.34 7.08
N TYR A 407 -8.12 -3.59 7.53
CA TYR A 407 -8.84 -4.11 8.70
C TYR A 407 -8.52 -3.31 9.97
N LEU A 408 -7.22 -3.09 10.26
CA LEU A 408 -6.79 -2.32 11.43
C LEU A 408 -7.26 -0.87 11.42
N GLN A 409 -7.67 -0.34 10.27
CA GLN A 409 -8.24 1.00 10.12
C GLN A 409 -9.77 1.01 10.05
N GLY A 410 -10.41 -0.13 10.28
CA GLY A 410 -11.87 -0.26 10.27
C GLY A 410 -12.50 -0.19 8.89
N LEU A 411 -11.75 -0.42 7.81
CA LEU A 411 -12.32 -0.40 6.45
C LEU A 411 -13.27 -1.59 6.20
N GLY A 412 -13.08 -2.70 6.91
CA GLY A 412 -13.95 -3.87 6.84
C GLY A 412 -13.44 -5.04 7.68
N PRO A 413 -14.27 -6.08 7.87
CA PRO A 413 -13.93 -7.27 8.64
C PRO A 413 -12.94 -8.17 7.88
N MET A 414 -12.15 -8.89 8.67
CA MET A 414 -11.20 -9.89 8.21
C MET A 414 -11.50 -11.27 8.79
N ASP A 415 -12.09 -11.32 9.99
CA ASP A 415 -12.45 -12.52 10.72
C ASP A 415 -13.81 -13.06 10.23
N LEU A 416 -13.94 -14.39 10.13
CA LEU A 416 -15.14 -15.02 9.56
C LEU A 416 -16.37 -14.87 10.46
N GLU A 417 -16.20 -14.59 11.74
CA GLU A 417 -17.32 -14.32 12.66
C GLU A 417 -18.10 -13.05 12.31
N ASP A 418 -17.44 -12.11 11.61
CA ASP A 418 -18.03 -10.87 11.12
C ASP A 418 -18.36 -10.92 9.61
N ILE A 419 -18.15 -12.06 8.95
CA ILE A 419 -18.42 -12.25 7.52
C ILE A 419 -19.44 -13.37 7.32
N GLU A 420 -20.66 -13.00 6.91
CA GLU A 420 -21.66 -13.96 6.45
C GLU A 420 -21.29 -14.43 5.03
N VAL A 421 -20.79 -15.66 4.91
CA VAL A 421 -20.48 -16.28 3.62
C VAL A 421 -21.73 -16.95 3.06
N LEU A 422 -22.19 -16.48 1.90
CA LEU A 422 -23.35 -16.98 1.18
C LEU A 422 -22.94 -17.81 -0.05
N GLY A 423 -23.79 -18.76 -0.44
CA GLY A 423 -23.55 -19.61 -1.61
C GLY A 423 -22.69 -20.83 -1.27
N THR A 424 -21.61 -21.03 -2.02
CA THR A 424 -20.75 -22.22 -1.88
C THR A 424 -19.81 -22.05 -0.68
N PRO A 425 -19.75 -23.00 0.26
CA PRO A 425 -18.85 -22.91 1.41
C PRO A 425 -17.37 -22.82 1.00
N ILE A 426 -16.57 -22.04 1.75
CA ILE A 426 -15.12 -21.86 1.51
C ILE A 426 -14.42 -23.21 1.36
N GLU A 427 -14.70 -24.17 2.24
CA GLU A 427 -14.01 -25.47 2.27
C GLU A 427 -14.27 -26.33 1.03
N GLU A 428 -15.41 -26.17 0.38
CA GLU A 428 -15.71 -26.93 -0.85
C GLU A 428 -14.97 -26.39 -2.07
N VAL A 429 -14.55 -25.12 -2.04
CA VAL A 429 -13.87 -24.45 -3.16
C VAL A 429 -12.41 -24.13 -2.87
N ARG A 430 -11.93 -24.43 -1.65
CA ARG A 430 -10.56 -24.17 -1.21
C ARG A 430 -9.56 -24.88 -2.11
N SER A 431 -8.66 -24.11 -2.70
CA SER A 431 -7.62 -24.58 -3.62
C SER A 431 -6.34 -23.78 -3.36
N PRO A 432 -5.43 -24.26 -2.49
CA PRO A 432 -4.27 -23.48 -2.05
C PRO A 432 -3.38 -23.02 -3.20
N PHE A 433 -3.03 -21.73 -3.25
CA PHE A 433 -2.21 -21.13 -4.31
C PHE A 433 -0.72 -21.25 -3.97
N ARG A 434 0.10 -21.57 -4.98
CA ARG A 434 1.56 -21.45 -4.86
C ARG A 434 1.96 -19.97 -4.79
N LEU A 435 2.69 -19.56 -3.76
CA LEU A 435 3.23 -18.20 -3.66
C LEU A 435 4.50 -18.03 -4.50
N ALA A 436 4.92 -16.78 -4.71
CA ALA A 436 6.18 -16.45 -5.38
C ALA A 436 7.38 -16.87 -4.50
N GLU A 437 8.37 -17.50 -5.11
CA GLU A 437 9.65 -17.78 -4.46
C GLU A 437 10.54 -16.52 -4.51
N ILE A 438 10.94 -16.03 -3.33
CA ILE A 438 11.72 -14.80 -3.19
C ILE A 438 13.13 -15.14 -2.67
N ASP A 439 14.10 -15.11 -3.58
CA ASP A 439 15.52 -15.34 -3.28
C ASP A 439 16.27 -14.02 -3.04
N LEU A 440 16.76 -13.84 -1.81
CA LEU A 440 17.62 -12.74 -1.37
C LEU A 440 19.00 -13.19 -0.90
N SER A 441 19.42 -14.41 -1.26
CA SER A 441 20.72 -14.95 -0.87
C SER A 441 21.86 -14.04 -1.35
N SER A 442 22.89 -13.90 -0.50
CA SER A 442 24.08 -13.13 -0.83
C SER A 442 24.94 -13.84 -1.88
N GLY A 443 25.76 -13.08 -2.60
CA GLY A 443 26.91 -13.61 -3.34
C GLY A 443 28.16 -13.62 -2.45
N LYS A 444 29.31 -13.96 -3.04
CA LYS A 444 30.61 -13.96 -2.34
C LYS A 444 31.03 -12.58 -1.82
N CYS A 445 30.78 -11.52 -2.60
CA CYS A 445 31.24 -10.17 -2.29
C CYS A 445 30.12 -9.10 -2.38
N LEU A 446 28.88 -9.53 -2.61
CA LEU A 446 27.67 -8.74 -2.46
C LEU A 446 26.82 -9.36 -1.36
N GLN A 447 26.79 -8.72 -0.19
CA GLN A 447 26.13 -9.20 1.02
C GLN A 447 24.78 -8.52 1.18
N VAL A 448 23.73 -9.29 1.43
CA VAL A 448 22.36 -8.78 1.59
C VAL A 448 21.92 -8.98 3.04
N HIS A 449 21.56 -7.89 3.69
CA HIS A 449 21.05 -7.83 5.06
C HIS A 449 19.58 -7.39 5.02
N HIS A 450 18.66 -8.27 5.42
CA HIS A 450 17.23 -8.07 5.21
C HIS A 450 16.36 -8.32 6.45
N GLN A 451 16.91 -8.13 7.65
CA GLN A 451 16.22 -8.35 8.91
C GLN A 451 14.99 -7.43 9.03
N GLY A 452 13.81 -8.04 9.17
CA GLY A 452 12.52 -7.34 9.26
C GLY A 452 12.02 -6.71 7.95
N ALA A 453 12.64 -6.99 6.80
CA ALA A 453 12.17 -6.45 5.53
C ALA A 453 10.76 -6.98 5.17
N CYS A 454 9.86 -6.08 4.79
CA CYS A 454 8.49 -6.46 4.40
C CYS A 454 8.46 -7.14 3.02
N PRO A 455 7.35 -7.85 2.67
CA PRO A 455 7.21 -8.53 1.37
C PRO A 455 7.48 -7.63 0.16
N GLY A 456 7.15 -6.33 0.27
CA GLY A 456 7.42 -5.33 -0.77
C GLY A 456 8.91 -5.18 -1.07
N CYS A 457 9.71 -4.75 -0.09
CA CYS A 457 11.15 -4.57 -0.30
C CYS A 457 11.84 -5.88 -0.71
N ARG A 458 11.43 -7.01 -0.12
CA ARG A 458 11.98 -8.33 -0.46
C ARG A 458 11.70 -8.68 -1.92
N GLY A 459 10.46 -8.52 -2.36
CA GLY A 459 10.04 -8.81 -3.72
C GLY A 459 10.77 -7.97 -4.77
N TYR A 460 10.89 -6.66 -4.54
CA TYR A 460 11.58 -5.76 -5.46
C TYR A 460 13.10 -6.00 -5.50
N LEU A 461 13.75 -6.24 -4.35
CA LEU A 461 15.18 -6.55 -4.34
C LEU A 461 15.48 -7.88 -5.02
N HIS A 462 14.61 -8.88 -4.89
CA HIS A 462 14.76 -10.16 -5.58
C HIS A 462 14.88 -9.98 -7.11
N PHE A 463 14.06 -9.11 -7.71
CA PHE A 463 14.18 -8.81 -9.15
C PHE A 463 15.57 -8.29 -9.52
N VAL A 464 16.15 -7.43 -8.69
CA VAL A 464 17.48 -6.86 -8.93
C VAL A 464 18.55 -7.94 -8.84
N LEU A 465 18.53 -8.74 -7.75
CA LEU A 465 19.49 -9.81 -7.52
C LEU A 465 19.39 -10.90 -8.59
N TYR A 466 18.18 -11.23 -9.06
CA TYR A 466 17.98 -12.18 -10.15
C TYR A 466 18.76 -11.78 -11.40
N LYS A 467 18.88 -10.48 -11.71
CA LYS A 467 19.70 -10.01 -12.86
C LYS A 467 21.20 -10.14 -12.66
N LEU A 468 21.67 -10.28 -11.42
CA LEU A 468 23.07 -10.56 -11.09
C LEU A 468 23.37 -12.07 -11.05
N ARG A 469 22.35 -12.93 -11.02
CA ARG A 469 22.50 -14.40 -11.08
C ARG A 469 22.64 -14.89 -12.52
N ARG A 470 23.60 -14.32 -13.23
CA ARG A 470 23.98 -14.70 -14.61
C ARG A 470 25.51 -14.77 -14.70
N PRO A 471 26.08 -15.46 -15.71
CA PRO A 471 27.53 -15.48 -15.91
C PRO A 471 28.12 -14.07 -15.93
N ASP A 472 29.25 -13.89 -15.24
CA ASP A 472 29.99 -12.62 -15.25
C ASP A 472 30.66 -12.41 -16.62
N PRO A 473 30.46 -11.28 -17.31
CA PRO A 473 31.15 -10.99 -18.58
C PRO A 473 32.68 -11.02 -18.50
N LYS A 474 33.27 -10.77 -17.33
CA LYS A 474 34.73 -10.79 -17.08
C LYS A 474 35.25 -12.16 -16.64
N ASP A 475 34.39 -12.99 -16.03
CA ASP A 475 34.69 -14.37 -15.66
C ASP A 475 33.46 -15.26 -15.87
N PRO A 476 33.25 -15.80 -17.07
CA PRO A 476 32.05 -16.59 -17.38
C PRO A 476 31.86 -17.86 -16.54
N LYS A 477 32.87 -18.28 -15.76
CA LYS A 477 32.78 -19.41 -14.83
C LYS A 477 32.16 -19.03 -13.48
N ALA A 478 32.03 -17.74 -13.18
CA ALA A 478 31.41 -17.21 -11.99
C ALA A 478 30.10 -16.49 -12.31
N LEU A 479 29.22 -16.36 -11.30
CA LEU A 479 28.04 -15.49 -11.40
C LEU A 479 28.45 -14.04 -11.15
N LEU A 480 27.77 -13.10 -11.81
CA LEU A 480 28.01 -11.67 -11.65
C LEU A 480 27.82 -11.19 -10.20
N ILE A 481 26.87 -11.79 -9.45
CA ILE A 481 26.66 -11.52 -8.02
C ILE A 481 27.88 -11.88 -7.15
N ASP A 482 28.75 -12.76 -7.63
CA ASP A 482 29.95 -13.23 -6.92
C ASP A 482 31.22 -12.45 -7.29
N ARG A 483 31.09 -11.42 -8.14
CA ARG A 483 32.22 -10.60 -8.59
C ARG A 483 32.99 -10.03 -7.38
N PRO A 484 34.32 -10.13 -7.33
CA PRO A 484 35.10 -9.69 -6.20
C PRO A 484 35.05 -8.16 -6.00
N PHE A 485 34.89 -7.76 -4.74
CA PHE A 485 34.89 -6.37 -4.28
C PHE A 485 35.66 -6.27 -2.96
N ASP A 486 36.63 -5.35 -2.88
CA ASP A 486 37.30 -4.96 -1.63
C ASP A 486 37.13 -3.45 -1.36
N PRO A 487 36.46 -3.03 -0.26
CA PRO A 487 35.64 -3.86 0.64
C PRO A 487 34.40 -4.45 -0.09
N PRO A 488 33.70 -5.44 0.47
CA PRO A 488 32.49 -5.99 -0.15
C PRO A 488 31.36 -4.95 -0.26
N VAL A 489 30.46 -5.15 -1.23
CA VAL A 489 29.21 -4.38 -1.33
C VAL A 489 28.22 -4.95 -0.31
N ARG A 490 27.61 -4.09 0.52
CA ARG A 490 26.60 -4.51 1.50
C ARG A 490 25.28 -3.80 1.22
N VAL A 491 24.21 -4.56 1.10
CA VAL A 491 22.86 -4.07 0.79
C VAL A 491 21.98 -4.27 2.02
N PHE A 492 21.47 -3.18 2.58
CA PHE A 492 20.61 -3.17 3.75
C PHE A 492 19.17 -2.83 3.36
N ILE A 493 18.23 -3.73 3.71
CA ILE A 493 16.78 -3.51 3.62
C ILE A 493 16.08 -3.92 4.91
N GLY A 494 14.88 -3.37 5.14
CA GLY A 494 14.12 -3.60 6.37
C GLY A 494 14.56 -2.68 7.51
N PRO A 495 13.88 -2.69 8.65
CA PRO A 495 14.11 -1.72 9.72
C PRO A 495 15.23 -2.11 10.70
N TYR A 496 15.69 -3.37 10.71
CA TYR A 496 16.63 -3.90 11.71
C TYR A 496 17.98 -4.33 11.12
N ALA A 497 18.14 -4.24 9.80
CA ALA A 497 19.40 -4.55 9.13
C ALA A 497 20.43 -3.43 9.33
N GLY A 498 21.70 -3.78 9.53
CA GLY A 498 22.81 -2.82 9.59
C GLY A 498 23.01 -2.09 10.91
N ASN A 499 22.24 -2.44 11.96
CA ASN A 499 22.40 -1.84 13.28
C ASN A 499 23.78 -2.19 13.88
N GLY A 500 24.52 -1.17 14.31
CA GLY A 500 25.83 -1.32 14.98
C GLY A 500 27.01 -1.65 14.05
N LEU A 501 26.82 -1.60 12.72
CA LEU A 501 27.92 -1.79 11.78
C LEU A 501 28.64 -0.48 11.48
N GLU A 502 29.97 -0.57 11.39
CA GLU A 502 30.79 0.53 10.89
C GLU A 502 30.45 0.82 9.42
N PRO A 503 30.27 2.11 9.05
CA PRO A 503 30.01 2.52 7.67
C PRO A 503 31.11 2.06 6.70
N SER A 504 30.70 1.66 5.49
CA SER A 504 31.59 1.37 4.36
C SER A 504 31.18 2.19 3.13
N PRO A 505 32.13 2.63 2.29
CA PRO A 505 31.82 3.37 1.07
C PRO A 505 30.97 2.57 0.06
N ARG A 506 30.82 1.25 0.24
CA ARG A 506 30.00 0.37 -0.61
C ARG A 506 28.71 -0.11 0.06
N ASP A 507 28.27 0.59 1.11
CA ASP A 507 26.97 0.34 1.72
C ASP A 507 25.85 0.96 0.90
N LEU A 508 24.80 0.17 0.67
CA LEU A 508 23.53 0.60 0.12
C LEU A 508 22.43 0.47 1.18
N PHE A 509 21.81 1.57 1.53
CA PHE A 509 20.67 1.65 2.45
C PHE A 509 19.38 1.86 1.64
N ILE A 510 18.56 0.81 1.51
CA ILE A 510 17.43 0.82 0.58
C ILE A 510 16.09 0.93 1.32
N GLY A 511 15.35 1.98 0.98
CA GLY A 511 14.00 2.30 1.44
C GLY A 511 13.96 3.08 2.76
N PHE A 512 12.83 3.75 3.03
CA PHE A 512 12.66 4.58 4.23
C PHE A 512 12.83 3.82 5.55
N CYS A 513 12.70 2.48 5.56
CA CYS A 513 13.04 1.67 6.73
C CYS A 513 14.52 1.81 7.15
N GLN A 514 15.41 2.19 6.23
CA GLN A 514 16.84 2.43 6.43
C GLN A 514 17.21 3.93 6.48
N ALA A 515 16.24 4.84 6.47
CA ALA A 515 16.49 6.29 6.44
C ALA A 515 17.33 6.80 7.63
N HIS A 516 17.31 6.12 8.77
CA HIS A 516 18.14 6.43 9.93
C HIS A 516 19.64 6.16 9.70
N ASN A 517 19.98 5.34 8.70
CA ASN A 517 21.35 5.08 8.28
C ASN A 517 21.75 5.85 7.00
N ALA A 518 20.92 6.78 6.52
CA ALA A 518 21.15 7.46 5.24
C ALA A 518 22.49 8.22 5.17
N HIS A 519 23.01 8.71 6.30
CA HIS A 519 24.30 9.39 6.38
C HIS A 519 25.53 8.45 6.32
N LYS A 520 25.33 7.13 6.38
CA LYS A 520 26.42 6.13 6.47
C LYS A 520 26.85 5.57 5.12
N GLY A 521 26.12 5.86 4.04
CA GLY A 521 26.38 5.27 2.73
C GLY A 521 25.42 5.76 1.67
N HIS A 522 25.24 4.99 0.59
CA HIS A 522 24.32 5.37 -0.48
C HIS A 522 22.88 5.05 -0.07
N PHE A 523 22.03 6.06 0.00
CA PHE A 523 20.63 5.91 0.37
C PHE A 523 19.71 5.90 -0.86
N VAL A 524 18.77 4.95 -0.90
CA VAL A 524 17.75 4.84 -1.96
C VAL A 524 16.36 5.03 -1.35
N PRO A 525 15.70 6.19 -1.53
CA PRO A 525 14.41 6.46 -0.90
C PRO A 525 13.26 5.67 -1.54
N GLY A 526 12.19 5.46 -0.77
CA GLY A 526 10.96 4.78 -1.18
C GLY A 526 10.46 3.72 -0.19
N CYS A 527 9.24 3.24 -0.38
CA CYS A 527 8.59 2.24 0.48
C CYS A 527 7.56 1.36 -0.30
N PRO A 528 8.01 0.31 -1.00
CA PRO A 528 9.42 0.05 -1.36
C PRO A 528 9.87 0.99 -2.48
N PRO A 529 11.18 1.29 -2.57
CA PRO A 529 11.74 1.94 -3.77
C PRO A 529 11.35 1.21 -5.05
N HIS A 530 11.19 1.94 -6.15
CA HIS A 530 10.92 1.33 -7.45
C HIS A 530 12.09 0.45 -7.90
N ALA A 531 11.77 -0.58 -8.70
CA ALA A 531 12.76 -1.54 -9.19
C ALA A 531 13.92 -0.83 -9.89
N GLU A 532 13.63 0.18 -10.71
CA GLU A 532 14.64 0.92 -11.48
C GLU A 532 15.61 1.70 -10.59
N ALA A 533 15.12 2.31 -9.51
CA ALA A 533 15.96 3.00 -8.52
C ALA A 533 16.89 2.02 -7.79
N MET A 534 16.37 0.85 -7.38
CA MET A 534 17.20 -0.21 -6.80
C MET A 534 18.21 -0.78 -7.81
N MET A 535 17.79 -1.00 -9.06
CA MET A 535 18.65 -1.44 -10.16
C MET A 535 19.80 -0.47 -10.37
N ARG A 536 19.53 0.84 -10.44
CA ARG A 536 20.55 1.88 -10.61
C ARG A 536 21.56 1.86 -9.44
N ALA A 537 21.07 1.80 -8.21
CA ALA A 537 21.92 1.79 -7.02
C ALA A 537 22.81 0.54 -6.93
N VAL A 538 22.30 -0.64 -7.29
CA VAL A 538 23.09 -1.88 -7.26
C VAL A 538 24.05 -1.96 -8.45
N PHE A 539 23.60 -1.60 -9.66
CA PHE A 539 24.42 -1.70 -10.88
C PHE A 539 25.51 -0.64 -10.97
N GLN A 540 25.51 0.41 -10.14
CA GLN A 540 26.60 1.37 -10.08
C GLN A 540 27.96 0.72 -9.76
N PHE A 541 27.96 -0.41 -9.04
CA PHE A 541 29.17 -1.18 -8.74
C PHE A 541 29.63 -2.08 -9.89
N PHE A 542 28.86 -2.15 -10.98
CA PHE A 542 29.13 -2.96 -12.17
C PHE A 542 29.16 -2.09 -13.44
N PRO A 543 30.03 -1.07 -13.54
CA PRO A 543 29.99 -0.09 -14.63
C PRO A 543 30.24 -0.69 -16.02
N ASP A 544 30.92 -1.84 -16.10
CA ASP A 544 31.15 -2.58 -17.36
C ASP A 544 29.96 -3.44 -17.80
N VAL A 545 28.92 -3.56 -16.98
CA VAL A 545 27.76 -4.40 -17.27
C VAL A 545 26.59 -3.52 -17.70
N PRO A 546 26.05 -3.71 -18.92
CA PRO A 546 24.84 -3.01 -19.33
C PRO A 546 23.72 -3.27 -18.33
N ARG A 547 23.21 -2.18 -17.75
CA ARG A 547 22.08 -2.22 -16.82
C ARG A 547 20.85 -2.78 -17.57
N PRO A 548 20.25 -3.87 -17.08
CA PRO A 548 19.01 -4.39 -17.64
C PRO A 548 17.96 -3.29 -17.65
N THR A 549 17.29 -3.12 -18.78
CA THR A 549 16.24 -2.13 -18.92
C THR A 549 14.94 -2.71 -18.38
N TYR A 550 14.43 -2.14 -17.30
CA TYR A 550 13.05 -2.36 -16.90
C TYR A 550 12.19 -1.39 -17.70
N ALA A 551 11.33 -1.92 -18.57
CA ALA A 551 10.30 -1.14 -19.28
C ALA A 551 10.80 -0.05 -20.27
N ASP A 552 9.85 0.78 -20.72
CA ASP A 552 10.09 1.97 -21.53
C ASP A 552 10.73 3.06 -20.67
N LYS A 553 12.06 3.18 -20.76
CA LYS A 553 12.87 4.13 -19.96
C LYS A 553 12.30 5.55 -19.96
N THR A 554 11.67 5.95 -21.06
CA THR A 554 11.23 7.34 -21.25
C THR A 554 10.12 7.74 -20.27
N GLU A 555 9.22 6.82 -19.92
CA GLU A 555 8.10 7.14 -19.03
C GLU A 555 8.49 7.06 -17.54
N GLU A 556 9.29 6.07 -17.11
CA GLU A 556 9.77 6.03 -15.72
C GLU A 556 10.68 7.21 -15.39
N GLU A 557 11.62 7.56 -16.27
CA GLU A 557 12.51 8.72 -16.08
C GLU A 557 11.70 10.03 -16.04
N LYS A 558 10.63 10.11 -16.83
CA LYS A 558 9.69 11.25 -16.80
C LYS A 558 8.93 11.31 -15.47
N LEU A 559 8.40 10.20 -14.97
CA LEU A 559 7.72 10.16 -13.67
C LEU A 559 8.68 10.44 -12.52
N GLU A 560 9.92 9.97 -12.59
CA GLU A 560 10.97 10.28 -11.62
C GLU A 560 11.26 11.78 -11.61
N ARG A 561 11.43 12.43 -12.79
CA ARG A 561 11.58 13.89 -12.87
C ARG A 561 10.40 14.64 -12.26
N MET A 562 9.18 14.25 -12.62
CA MET A 562 7.95 14.85 -12.06
C MET A 562 7.88 14.68 -10.53
N LEU A 563 8.29 13.52 -10.00
CA LEU A 563 8.39 13.33 -8.56
C LEU A 563 9.43 14.27 -7.95
N MET A 564 10.62 14.41 -8.56
CA MET A 564 11.66 15.30 -8.06
C MET A 564 11.20 16.77 -8.08
N GLU A 565 10.36 17.17 -9.03
CA GLU A 565 9.72 18.50 -9.03
C GLU A 565 8.79 18.67 -7.82
N VAL A 566 7.94 17.66 -7.52
CA VAL A 566 7.10 17.65 -6.31
C VAL A 566 7.95 17.75 -5.03
N LEU A 567 9.12 17.12 -5.02
CA LEU A 567 10.05 17.08 -3.89
C LEU A 567 11.04 18.25 -3.85
N SER A 568 11.03 19.17 -4.82
CA SER A 568 12.09 20.20 -4.98
C SER A 568 12.27 21.15 -3.78
N GLY A 569 11.27 21.25 -2.90
CA GLY A 569 11.35 21.99 -1.64
C GLY A 569 11.62 21.15 -0.39
N TRP A 570 11.79 19.83 -0.54
CA TRP A 570 11.94 18.88 0.55
C TRP A 570 13.41 18.51 0.68
N LYS A 571 13.91 18.41 1.92
CA LYS A 571 15.20 17.77 2.18
C LYS A 571 14.97 16.34 2.66
N LEU A 572 15.48 15.37 1.92
CA LEU A 572 15.32 13.96 2.24
C LEU A 572 16.46 13.47 3.16
N PRO A 573 16.34 12.30 3.81
CA PRO A 573 17.33 11.82 4.76
C PRO A 573 18.76 11.69 4.22
N GLY A 574 18.92 11.45 2.92
CA GLY A 574 20.23 11.42 2.26
C GLY A 574 20.90 12.80 2.13
N ASP A 575 20.12 13.87 2.19
CA ASP A 575 20.60 15.25 2.04
C ASP A 575 20.88 15.93 3.40
N MET A 576 20.62 15.21 4.51
CA MET A 576 20.69 15.74 5.86
C MET A 576 21.88 15.15 6.64
N PRO A 577 22.68 15.95 7.35
CA PRO A 577 23.71 15.46 8.28
C PRO A 577 23.07 14.99 9.60
N LEU A 578 22.09 14.10 9.52
CA LEU A 578 21.39 13.52 10.66
C LEU A 578 22.11 12.24 11.09
N ALA A 579 23.11 12.38 11.95
CA ALA A 579 23.61 11.27 12.76
C ALA A 579 22.62 11.04 13.92
N LEU A 580 21.76 10.04 13.76
CA LEU A 580 20.73 9.63 14.73
C LEU A 580 21.05 8.27 15.33
#